data_AF-A0A3G2SAI3-F1
#
_entry.id   AF-A0A3G2SAI3-F1
#
_cell.length_a   1.000
_cell.length_b   1.000
_cell.length_c   1.000
_cell.angle_alpha   90.00
_cell.angle_beta   90.00
_cell.angle_gamma   90.00
#
_symmetry.space_group_name_H-M   'P 1'
#
loop_
_entity.id
_entity.type
_entity.pdbx_description
1 polymer ?
#
loop_
_entity_poly.entity_id
_entity_poly.type
_entity_poly.pdbx_seq_one_letter_code
_entity_poly.pdbx_strand_id
1 'polypeptide(L)'
;MADIGAGIHEPFDLIRFSLSEPVLVKLRGDREMRGILHAYDGHMNLMLGDVEETIYEVHVEEDTGAETVKAIKRNSDMMFVRGDGVILDPNSPITLRTRKFISNRLLQRRQMVLEVIHPARPNVSRSELQEKVGELYKTPKEQVSVFGMRTHFGGGRSTGFALVYDSKDAVQRFEPTYRLVRNGIVPKVEKPSRKLRKERKNRGKKVRGTKKAGGDKKK
;
A
#
# COMPACT_ATOMS: atom_id res chain seq x y z
N MET A 1 -6.05 -36.71 29.26
CA MET A 1 -5.04 -35.77 28.74
C MET A 1 -4.09 -36.60 27.90
N ALA A 2 -4.19 -36.53 26.58
CA ALA A 2 -3.34 -37.32 25.70
C ALA A 2 -1.94 -36.69 25.67
N ASP A 3 -0.92 -37.51 25.94
CA ASP A 3 0.49 -37.17 25.76
C ASP A 3 0.74 -36.74 24.32
N ILE A 4 1.08 -35.46 24.13
CA ILE A 4 1.57 -34.94 22.86
C ILE A 4 3.06 -35.30 22.82
N GLY A 5 3.35 -36.47 22.24
CA GLY A 5 4.72 -36.89 21.98
C GLY A 5 5.47 -35.79 21.21
N ALA A 6 6.62 -35.39 21.74
CA ALA A 6 7.57 -34.46 21.13
C ALA A 6 8.31 -35.11 19.94
N GLY A 7 7.57 -35.77 19.06
CA GLY A 7 8.08 -36.43 17.85
C GLY A 7 7.51 -35.76 16.60
N ILE A 8 8.32 -35.71 15.55
CA ILE A 8 7.89 -35.26 14.22
C ILE A 8 6.98 -36.36 13.64
N HIS A 9 5.66 -36.12 13.59
CA HIS A 9 4.71 -37.06 13.00
C HIS A 9 4.33 -36.65 11.58
N GLU A 10 4.16 -35.36 11.34
CA GLU A 10 3.92 -34.79 10.02
C GLU A 10 5.11 -33.96 9.55
N PRO A 11 5.39 -33.89 8.23
CA PRO A 11 6.44 -33.04 7.69
C PRO A 11 6.31 -31.56 8.10
N PHE A 12 5.07 -31.09 8.33
CA PHE A 12 4.78 -29.74 8.81
C PHE A 12 5.16 -29.51 10.27
N ASP A 13 5.28 -30.56 11.09
CA ASP A 13 5.70 -30.43 12.48
C ASP A 13 7.14 -29.94 12.58
N LEU A 14 8.00 -30.33 11.63
CA LEU A 14 9.39 -29.85 11.58
C LEU A 14 9.44 -28.32 11.42
N ILE A 15 8.62 -27.77 10.53
CA ILE A 15 8.53 -26.32 10.30
C ILE A 15 7.94 -25.62 11.53
N ARG A 16 6.98 -26.26 12.19
CA ARG A 16 6.39 -25.77 13.44
C ARG A 16 7.43 -25.62 14.54
N PHE A 17 8.31 -26.60 14.68
CA PHE A 17 9.38 -26.57 15.67
C PHE A 17 10.46 -25.55 15.33
N SER A 18 10.68 -25.25 14.04
CA SER A 18 11.64 -24.23 13.57
C SER A 18 11.15 -22.78 13.61
N LEU A 19 10.03 -22.48 14.28
CA LEU A 19 9.61 -21.10 14.52
C LEU A 19 10.65 -20.37 15.39
N SER A 20 11.04 -19.17 14.98
CA SER A 20 12.13 -18.33 15.53
C SER A 20 13.54 -18.90 15.37
N GLU A 21 13.72 -19.95 14.57
CA GLU A 21 15.03 -20.50 14.24
C GLU A 21 15.52 -20.02 12.87
N PRO A 22 16.85 -20.00 12.64
CA PRO A 22 17.40 -19.71 11.32
C PRO A 22 17.12 -20.88 10.37
N VAL A 23 16.46 -20.58 9.25
CA VAL A 23 16.11 -21.53 8.21
C VAL A 23 16.76 -21.15 6.88
N LEU A 24 17.10 -22.16 6.09
CA LEU A 24 17.50 -22.03 4.69
C LEU A 24 16.31 -22.42 3.81
N VAL A 25 15.85 -21.50 2.97
CA VAL A 25 14.77 -21.73 2.03
C VAL A 25 15.34 -21.65 0.61
N LYS A 26 15.35 -22.78 -0.09
CA LYS A 26 15.71 -22.84 -1.52
C LYS A 26 14.46 -22.61 -2.36
N LEU A 27 14.52 -21.61 -3.22
CA LEU A 27 13.45 -21.22 -4.13
C LEU A 27 13.81 -21.62 -5.57
N ARG A 28 12.82 -21.59 -6.46
CA ARG A 28 13.04 -21.80 -7.89
C ARG A 28 13.92 -20.70 -8.50
N GLY A 29 14.70 -21.07 -9.51
CA GLY A 29 15.60 -20.17 -10.24
C GLY A 29 16.93 -19.93 -9.53
N ASP A 30 17.47 -20.96 -8.86
CA ASP A 30 18.75 -20.93 -8.16
C ASP A 30 18.86 -19.74 -7.19
N ARG A 31 17.83 -19.62 -6.36
CA ARG A 31 17.72 -18.60 -5.31
C ARG A 31 17.69 -19.28 -3.96
N GLU A 32 18.50 -18.78 -3.05
CA GLU A 32 18.57 -19.28 -1.67
C GLU A 32 18.36 -18.12 -0.71
N MET A 33 17.57 -18.36 0.34
CA MET A 33 17.31 -17.36 1.37
C MET A 33 17.63 -17.94 2.73
N ARG A 34 18.45 -17.22 3.48
CA ARG A 34 18.81 -17.57 4.86
C ARG A 34 18.23 -16.51 5.78
N GLY A 35 17.41 -16.90 6.75
CA GLY A 35 16.81 -15.95 7.68
C GLY A 35 16.05 -16.64 8.81
N ILE A 36 15.51 -15.87 9.75
CA ILE A 36 14.78 -16.38 10.92
C ILE A 36 13.30 -16.59 10.57
N LEU A 37 12.75 -17.79 10.77
CA LEU A 37 11.34 -18.05 10.47
C LEU A 37 10.42 -17.47 11.55
N HIS A 38 9.70 -16.39 11.25
CA HIS A 38 8.74 -15.78 12.18
C HIS A 38 7.35 -16.42 12.16
N ALA A 39 6.86 -16.80 10.98
CA ALA A 39 5.54 -17.40 10.83
C ALA A 39 5.44 -18.23 9.55
N TYR A 40 4.52 -19.20 9.55
CA TYR A 40 4.15 -19.97 8.37
C TYR A 40 2.64 -20.25 8.36
N ASP A 41 2.08 -20.59 7.19
CA ASP A 41 0.69 -21.06 7.05
C ASP A 41 0.63 -22.46 6.43
N GLY A 42 -0.58 -23.04 6.36
CA GLY A 42 -0.80 -24.36 5.76
C GLY A 42 -0.54 -24.43 4.25
N HIS A 43 -0.31 -23.29 3.59
CA HIS A 43 0.04 -23.22 2.18
C HIS A 43 1.54 -22.99 1.95
N MET A 44 2.37 -23.13 3.00
CA MET A 44 3.83 -22.93 2.94
C MET A 44 4.23 -21.49 2.60
N ASN A 45 3.39 -20.52 2.95
CA ASN A 45 3.81 -19.12 2.91
C ASN A 45 4.61 -18.82 4.17
N LEU A 46 5.83 -18.31 4.02
CA LEU A 46 6.76 -18.09 5.12
C LEU A 46 6.99 -16.59 5.34
N MET A 47 7.08 -16.19 6.60
CA MET A 47 7.57 -14.88 7.02
C MET A 47 8.97 -15.09 7.60
N LEU A 48 9.98 -14.53 6.93
CA LEU A 48 11.38 -14.59 7.35
C LEU A 48 11.84 -13.22 7.84
N GLY A 49 12.66 -13.17 8.88
CA GLY A 49 13.36 -11.99 9.39
C GLY A 49 14.86 -12.09 9.16
N ASP A 50 15.56 -10.96 9.10
CA ASP A 50 17.02 -10.85 8.92
C ASP A 50 17.53 -11.74 7.79
N VAL A 51 17.00 -11.51 6.58
CA VAL A 51 17.15 -12.40 5.43
C VAL A 51 18.34 -12.00 4.55
N GLU A 52 19.24 -12.95 4.31
CA GLU A 52 20.26 -12.90 3.25
C GLU A 52 19.77 -13.74 2.06
N GLU A 53 19.41 -13.06 0.97
CA GLU A 53 19.07 -13.65 -0.33
C GLU A 53 20.35 -13.80 -1.18
N THR A 54 20.56 -14.98 -1.76
CA THR A 54 21.60 -15.26 -2.75
C THR A 54 20.96 -15.70 -4.07
N ILE A 55 21.22 -14.97 -5.16
CA ILE A 55 20.75 -15.28 -6.51
C ILE A 55 21.96 -15.73 -7.34
N TYR A 56 21.92 -16.94 -7.88
CA TYR A 56 22.96 -17.45 -8.78
C TYR A 56 22.58 -17.14 -10.23
N GLU A 57 23.30 -16.23 -10.89
CA GLU A 57 23.14 -15.90 -12.31
C GLU A 57 24.25 -16.57 -13.12
N VAL A 58 23.87 -17.37 -14.12
CA VAL A 58 24.81 -18.03 -15.05
C VAL A 58 25.05 -17.10 -16.23
N HIS A 59 26.23 -16.50 -16.31
CA HIS A 59 26.67 -15.76 -17.49
C HIS A 59 27.44 -16.69 -18.42
N VAL A 60 26.92 -16.85 -19.63
CA VAL A 60 27.63 -17.50 -20.73
C VAL A 60 28.40 -16.41 -21.48
N GLU A 61 29.73 -16.47 -21.45
CA GLU A 61 30.53 -15.58 -22.28
C GLU A 61 30.47 -16.03 -23.75
N GLU A 62 30.11 -15.11 -24.65
CA GLU A 62 29.88 -15.40 -26.08
C GLU A 62 31.14 -15.88 -26.82
N ASP A 63 32.35 -15.58 -26.30
CA ASP A 63 33.62 -15.85 -26.98
C ASP A 63 34.22 -17.24 -26.67
N THR A 64 33.95 -17.81 -25.50
CA THR A 64 34.57 -19.08 -25.04
C THR A 64 33.57 -20.17 -24.69
N GLY A 65 32.27 -19.84 -24.62
CA GLY A 65 31.23 -20.77 -24.16
C GLY A 65 31.39 -21.20 -22.70
N ALA A 66 32.27 -20.53 -21.94
CA ALA A 66 32.48 -20.80 -20.53
C ALA A 66 31.30 -20.24 -19.72
N GLU A 67 30.66 -21.10 -18.93
CA GLU A 67 29.62 -20.71 -17.97
C GLU A 67 30.28 -20.19 -16.70
N THR A 68 30.10 -18.91 -16.38
CA THR A 68 30.54 -18.33 -15.10
C THR A 68 29.33 -18.05 -14.21
N VAL A 69 29.32 -18.65 -13.02
CA VAL A 69 28.24 -18.47 -12.03
C VAL A 69 28.57 -17.28 -11.14
N LYS A 70 27.80 -16.20 -11.23
CA LYS A 70 27.91 -15.05 -10.32
C LYS A 70 26.82 -15.13 -9.24
N ALA A 71 27.23 -15.01 -7.98
CA ALA A 71 26.32 -14.96 -6.84
C ALA A 71 26.06 -13.51 -6.43
N ILE A 72 24.81 -13.05 -6.59
CA ILE A 72 24.36 -11.72 -6.13
C ILE A 72 23.71 -11.89 -4.76
N LYS A 73 24.25 -11.21 -3.74
CA LYS A 73 23.73 -11.23 -2.37
C LYS A 73 22.94 -9.97 -2.03
N ARG A 74 21.81 -10.11 -1.33
CA ARG A 74 20.96 -9.01 -0.85
C ARG A 74 20.50 -9.26 0.58
N ASN A 75 20.56 -8.23 1.42
CA ASN A 75 20.10 -8.30 2.80
C ASN A 75 18.76 -7.57 2.96
N SER A 76 17.84 -8.12 3.74
CA SER A 76 16.52 -7.52 4.01
C SER A 76 16.06 -7.87 5.42
N ASP A 77 15.58 -6.88 6.17
CA ASP A 77 15.16 -7.08 7.58
C ASP A 77 13.95 -8.02 7.72
N MET A 78 13.03 -8.00 6.75
CA MET A 78 11.86 -8.89 6.76
C MET A 78 11.43 -9.24 5.34
N MET A 79 11.09 -10.50 5.11
CA MET A 79 10.70 -11.01 3.80
C MET A 79 9.53 -11.99 3.89
N PHE A 80 8.54 -11.80 3.03
CA PHE A 80 7.44 -12.74 2.86
C PHE A 80 7.68 -13.61 1.63
N VAL A 81 7.59 -14.92 1.80
CA VAL A 81 7.74 -15.94 0.76
C VAL A 81 6.37 -16.57 0.50
N ARG A 82 5.88 -16.49 -0.74
CA ARG A 82 4.62 -17.12 -1.15
C ARG A 82 4.83 -17.99 -2.39
N GLY A 83 4.59 -19.30 -2.26
CA GLY A 83 4.34 -20.23 -3.37
C GLY A 83 5.36 -20.24 -4.53
N ASP A 84 6.65 -20.03 -4.25
CA ASP A 84 7.75 -19.87 -5.23
C ASP A 84 7.64 -18.62 -6.14
N GLY A 85 8.24 -17.49 -5.71
CA GLY A 85 8.68 -16.43 -6.64
C GLY A 85 8.43 -14.97 -6.24
N VAL A 86 7.68 -14.67 -5.18
CA VAL A 86 7.37 -13.27 -4.82
C VAL A 86 8.09 -12.87 -3.54
N ILE A 87 9.12 -12.02 -3.68
CA ILE A 87 9.77 -11.28 -2.59
C ILE A 87 9.09 -9.93 -2.45
N LEU A 88 8.65 -9.61 -1.23
CA LEU A 88 8.09 -8.32 -0.87
C LEU A 88 9.09 -7.55 0.02
N ASP A 89 9.99 -6.81 -0.62
CA ASP A 89 10.84 -5.82 0.03
C ASP A 89 10.08 -4.48 0.13
N PRO A 90 9.80 -3.99 1.36
CA PRO A 90 9.10 -2.72 1.57
C PRO A 90 9.86 -1.50 1.04
N ASN A 91 11.17 -1.60 0.80
CA ASN A 91 12.03 -0.51 0.34
C ASN A 91 12.39 -0.59 -1.15
N SER A 92 11.87 -1.60 -1.86
CA SER A 92 12.11 -1.76 -3.30
C SER A 92 11.68 -0.50 -4.09
N PRO A 93 12.46 -0.08 -5.11
CA PRO A 93 12.16 1.09 -5.91
C PRO A 93 10.82 0.94 -6.65
N ILE A 94 10.10 2.05 -6.75
CA ILE A 94 8.80 2.13 -7.42
C ILE A 94 8.96 2.96 -8.69
N THR A 95 8.43 2.47 -9.80
CA THR A 95 8.36 3.25 -11.04
C THR A 95 6.96 3.82 -11.21
N LEU A 96 6.87 5.13 -11.44
CA LEU A 96 5.62 5.81 -11.75
C LEU A 96 5.53 6.10 -13.24
N ARG A 97 4.40 5.73 -13.85
CA ARG A 97 4.05 6.10 -15.23
C ARG A 97 2.79 6.95 -15.21
N THR A 98 2.83 8.11 -15.85
CA THR A 98 1.66 8.97 -16.02
C THR A 98 1.06 8.74 -17.40
N ARG A 99 -0.26 8.58 -17.45
CA ARG A 99 -1.04 8.35 -18.68
C ARG A 99 -2.17 9.36 -18.75
N LYS A 100 -2.65 9.65 -19.97
CA LYS A 100 -3.79 10.54 -20.23
C LYS A 100 -3.67 11.88 -19.47
N PHE A 101 -2.50 12.51 -19.58
CA PHE A 101 -2.21 13.78 -18.92
C PHE A 101 -3.02 14.91 -19.56
N ILE A 102 -3.74 15.67 -18.75
CA ILE A 102 -4.55 16.81 -19.19
C ILE A 102 -4.26 17.99 -18.27
N SER A 103 -3.94 19.14 -18.86
CA SER A 103 -3.85 20.41 -18.13
C SER A 103 -5.22 21.09 -18.11
N ASN A 104 -5.82 21.24 -16.93
CA ASN A 104 -7.12 21.90 -16.75
C ASN A 104 -6.92 23.25 -16.07
N ARG A 105 -6.89 24.31 -16.88
CA ARG A 105 -6.69 25.69 -16.40
C ARG A 105 -7.88 26.26 -15.62
N LEU A 106 -9.10 25.81 -15.91
CA LEU A 106 -10.31 26.28 -15.22
C LEU A 106 -10.31 25.91 -13.73
N LEU A 107 -9.72 24.76 -13.40
CA LEU A 107 -9.61 24.25 -12.03
C LEU A 107 -8.19 24.38 -11.47
N GLN A 108 -7.31 25.11 -12.16
CA GLN A 108 -5.91 25.33 -11.76
C GLN A 108 -5.18 24.03 -11.38
N ARG A 109 -5.36 22.99 -12.21
CA ARG A 109 -4.77 21.67 -11.93
C ARG A 109 -4.40 20.91 -13.19
N ARG A 110 -3.39 20.06 -13.04
CA ARG A 110 -3.01 18.99 -13.97
C ARG A 110 -3.62 17.69 -13.47
N GLN A 111 -4.29 16.95 -14.34
CA GLN A 111 -4.95 15.69 -14.01
C GLN A 111 -4.41 14.56 -14.89
N MET A 112 -4.17 13.41 -14.29
CA MET A 112 -3.56 12.27 -14.98
C MET A 112 -3.99 10.94 -14.36
N VAL A 113 -3.92 9.89 -15.16
CA VAL A 113 -4.00 8.51 -14.69
C VAL A 113 -2.60 8.08 -14.27
N LEU A 114 -2.48 7.57 -13.05
CA LEU A 114 -1.23 7.16 -12.46
C LEU A 114 -1.15 5.63 -12.49
N GLU A 115 -0.06 5.12 -13.02
CA GLU A 115 0.27 3.70 -13.06
C GLU A 115 1.52 3.48 -12.22
N VAL A 116 1.38 2.72 -11.14
CA VAL A 116 2.45 2.38 -10.21
C VAL A 116 2.91 0.97 -10.53
N ILE A 117 4.20 0.83 -10.80
CA ILE A 117 4.85 -0.46 -11.00
C ILE A 117 5.72 -0.70 -9.75
N HIS A 118 5.40 -1.76 -9.02
CA HIS A 118 5.97 -2.10 -7.71
C HIS A 118 6.20 -3.62 -7.57
N PRO A 119 7.00 -4.24 -8.46
CA PRO A 119 7.05 -5.70 -8.63
C PRO A 119 7.47 -6.46 -7.36
N ALA A 120 8.39 -5.90 -6.57
CA ALA A 120 8.89 -6.51 -5.36
C ALA A 120 8.39 -5.79 -4.09
N ARG A 121 7.35 -4.97 -4.17
CA ARG A 121 6.81 -4.23 -3.02
C ARG A 121 5.32 -4.46 -2.87
N PRO A 122 4.79 -4.52 -1.63
CA PRO A 122 3.35 -4.48 -1.41
C PRO A 122 2.74 -3.13 -1.84
N ASN A 123 1.45 -2.97 -1.58
CA ASN A 123 0.70 -1.78 -1.95
C ASN A 123 1.33 -0.49 -1.37
N VAL A 124 1.75 0.39 -2.26
CA VAL A 124 2.37 1.67 -1.91
C VAL A 124 1.37 2.60 -1.21
N SER A 125 1.83 3.25 -0.14
CA SER A 125 1.03 4.22 0.61
C SER A 125 0.73 5.46 -0.24
N ARG A 126 -0.44 6.10 -0.01
CA ARG A 126 -0.82 7.31 -0.77
C ARG A 126 0.08 8.50 -0.45
N SER A 127 0.56 8.60 0.79
CA SER A 127 1.47 9.65 1.24
C SER A 127 2.79 9.63 0.47
N GLU A 128 3.35 8.44 0.25
CA GLU A 128 4.58 8.28 -0.51
C GLU A 128 4.38 8.55 -2.00
N LEU A 129 3.23 8.11 -2.56
CA LEU A 129 2.88 8.45 -3.95
C LEU A 129 2.70 9.96 -4.14
N GLN A 130 2.18 10.68 -3.16
CA GLN A 130 2.08 12.14 -3.21
C GLN A 130 3.46 12.80 -3.25
N GLU A 131 4.41 12.30 -2.46
CA GLU A 131 5.80 12.78 -2.44
C GLU A 131 6.48 12.55 -3.79
N LYS A 132 6.46 11.32 -4.30
CA LYS A 132 7.09 10.97 -5.58
C LYS A 132 6.49 11.70 -6.77
N VAL A 133 5.17 11.87 -6.80
CA VAL A 133 4.51 12.68 -7.84
C VAL A 133 4.85 14.16 -7.68
N GLY A 134 4.96 14.64 -6.43
CA GLY A 134 5.39 16.00 -6.11
C GLY A 134 6.81 16.28 -6.63
N GLU A 135 7.74 15.36 -6.39
CA GLU A 135 9.12 15.42 -6.91
C GLU A 135 9.16 15.47 -8.44
N LEU A 136 8.43 14.57 -9.12
CA LEU A 136 8.36 14.50 -10.59
C LEU A 136 7.89 15.82 -11.23
N TYR A 137 6.90 16.48 -10.61
CA TYR A 137 6.31 17.71 -11.13
C TYR A 137 6.77 18.98 -10.43
N LYS A 138 7.77 18.88 -9.54
CA LYS A 138 8.35 19.97 -8.74
C LYS A 138 7.30 20.76 -7.96
N THR A 139 6.38 20.05 -7.33
CA THR A 139 5.31 20.62 -6.50
C THR A 139 5.35 20.04 -5.09
N PRO A 140 5.06 20.84 -4.05
CA PRO A 140 4.97 20.32 -2.68
C PRO A 140 3.86 19.27 -2.55
N LYS A 141 4.06 18.31 -1.64
CA LYS A 141 3.13 17.20 -1.33
C LYS A 141 1.68 17.67 -1.09
N GLU A 142 1.50 18.83 -0.46
CA GLU A 142 0.18 19.39 -0.13
C GLU A 142 -0.65 19.76 -1.37
N GLN A 143 0.00 20.03 -2.51
CA GLN A 143 -0.66 20.36 -3.77
C GLN A 143 -1.02 19.12 -4.60
N VAL A 144 -0.62 17.93 -4.16
CA VAL A 144 -0.82 16.67 -4.87
C VAL A 144 -1.91 15.85 -4.19
N SER A 145 -2.95 15.48 -4.94
CA SER A 145 -4.01 14.57 -4.49
C SER A 145 -3.98 13.28 -5.30
N VAL A 146 -3.67 12.16 -4.63
CA VAL A 146 -3.70 10.81 -5.23
C VAL A 146 -4.92 10.07 -4.69
N PHE A 147 -5.76 9.55 -5.58
CA PHE A 147 -6.99 8.86 -5.19
C PHE A 147 -7.35 7.70 -6.13
N GLY A 148 -8.28 6.86 -5.67
CA GLY A 148 -8.83 5.79 -6.50
C GLY A 148 -7.82 4.70 -6.86
N MET A 149 -6.80 4.48 -6.02
CA MET A 149 -5.81 3.42 -6.20
C MET A 149 -6.49 2.03 -6.19
N ARG A 150 -6.23 1.24 -7.23
CA ARG A 150 -6.65 -0.14 -7.42
C ARG A 150 -5.46 -0.99 -7.80
N THR A 151 -5.27 -2.08 -7.10
CA THR A 151 -4.20 -3.05 -7.36
C THR A 151 -4.67 -4.05 -8.42
N HIS A 152 -3.80 -4.41 -9.35
CA HIS A 152 -4.08 -5.47 -10.30
C HIS A 152 -4.10 -6.83 -9.60
N PHE A 153 -4.87 -7.76 -10.16
CA PHE A 153 -4.80 -9.16 -9.75
C PHE A 153 -3.38 -9.70 -10.01
N GLY A 154 -2.83 -10.42 -9.04
CA GLY A 154 -1.43 -10.87 -9.07
C GLY A 154 -0.41 -9.86 -8.50
N GLY A 155 -0.82 -8.65 -8.12
CA GLY A 155 0.09 -7.66 -7.50
C GLY A 155 1.06 -7.02 -8.49
N GLY A 156 2.12 -6.37 -7.97
CA GLY A 156 3.21 -5.75 -8.75
C GLY A 156 2.84 -4.52 -9.58
N ARG A 157 1.54 -4.24 -9.76
CA ARG A 157 1.02 -3.09 -10.50
C ARG A 157 -0.24 -2.53 -9.83
N SER A 158 -0.33 -1.21 -9.75
CA SER A 158 -1.54 -0.50 -9.35
C SER A 158 -1.88 0.63 -10.32
N THR A 159 -3.16 0.92 -10.44
CA THR A 159 -3.68 2.05 -11.20
C THR A 159 -4.40 3.02 -10.27
N GLY A 160 -4.37 4.31 -10.58
CA GLY A 160 -5.09 5.32 -9.82
C GLY A 160 -5.14 6.64 -10.57
N PHE A 161 -5.56 7.69 -9.87
CA PHE A 161 -5.64 9.04 -10.40
C PHE A 161 -4.78 9.98 -9.55
N ALA A 162 -4.14 10.93 -10.21
CA ALA A 162 -3.40 12.00 -9.57
C ALA A 162 -3.86 13.36 -10.08
N LEU A 163 -4.02 14.30 -9.16
CA LEU A 163 -4.29 15.71 -9.42
C LEU A 163 -3.15 16.51 -8.81
N VAL A 164 -2.54 17.36 -9.62
CA VAL A 164 -1.48 18.29 -9.18
C VAL A 164 -2.03 19.70 -9.36
N TYR A 165 -2.27 20.38 -8.26
CA TYR A 165 -2.80 21.74 -8.25
C TYR A 165 -1.66 22.77 -8.36
N ASP A 166 -1.97 23.95 -8.88
CA ASP A 166 -0.99 25.04 -8.98
C ASP A 166 -0.75 25.73 -7.63
N SER A 167 -1.76 25.74 -6.73
CA SER A 167 -1.67 26.34 -5.39
C SER A 167 -2.43 25.53 -4.32
N LYS A 168 -2.10 25.77 -3.04
CA LYS A 168 -2.80 25.15 -1.89
C LYS A 168 -4.24 25.63 -1.79
N ASP A 169 -4.52 26.87 -2.16
CA ASP A 169 -5.86 27.45 -2.15
C ASP A 169 -6.77 26.75 -3.18
N ALA A 170 -6.21 26.41 -4.35
CA ALA A 170 -6.93 25.65 -5.37
C ALA A 170 -7.31 24.25 -4.87
N VAL A 171 -6.44 23.59 -4.09
CA VAL A 171 -6.77 22.31 -3.45
C VAL A 171 -7.98 22.46 -2.52
N GLN A 172 -7.95 23.43 -1.61
CA GLN A 172 -9.04 23.64 -0.64
C GLN A 172 -10.36 24.02 -1.31
N ARG A 173 -10.30 24.77 -2.41
CA ARG A 173 -11.48 25.22 -3.16
C ARG A 173 -12.12 24.13 -4.01
N PHE A 174 -11.31 23.33 -4.70
CA PHE A 174 -11.79 22.43 -5.75
C PHE A 174 -11.81 20.94 -5.35
N GLU A 175 -11.06 20.48 -4.34
CA GLU A 175 -11.22 19.10 -3.90
C GLU A 175 -12.49 18.91 -3.06
N PRO A 176 -13.19 17.77 -3.21
CA PRO A 176 -14.24 17.39 -2.30
C PRO A 176 -13.75 17.30 -0.86
N THR A 177 -14.54 17.86 0.05
CA THR A 177 -14.28 17.89 1.50
C THR A 177 -13.88 16.53 2.09
N TYR A 178 -14.48 15.42 1.64
CA TYR A 178 -14.14 14.08 2.15
C TYR A 178 -12.70 13.66 1.83
N ARG A 179 -12.09 14.19 0.77
CA ARG A 179 -10.67 13.95 0.45
C ARG A 179 -9.76 14.85 1.26
N LEU A 180 -10.14 16.12 1.43
CA LEU A 180 -9.41 17.06 2.29
C LEU A 180 -9.28 16.53 3.72
N VAL A 181 -10.36 15.94 4.26
CA VAL A 181 -10.37 15.30 5.59
C VAL A 181 -9.47 14.06 5.62
N ARG A 182 -9.48 13.23 4.56
CA ARG A 182 -8.61 12.04 4.48
C ARG A 182 -7.13 12.38 4.38
N ASN A 183 -6.81 13.51 3.74
CA ASN A 183 -5.44 14.01 3.61
C ASN A 183 -5.00 14.84 4.83
N GLY A 184 -5.88 15.04 5.83
CA GLY A 184 -5.56 15.79 7.05
C GLY A 184 -5.49 17.31 6.89
N ILE A 185 -5.90 17.86 5.74
CA ILE A 185 -5.85 19.31 5.47
C ILE A 185 -6.96 20.06 6.23
N VAL A 186 -8.14 19.45 6.31
CA VAL A 186 -9.32 20.05 6.94
C VAL A 186 -9.86 19.10 8.00
N PRO A 187 -10.17 19.58 9.22
CA PRO A 187 -10.75 18.74 10.26
C PRO A 187 -12.15 18.24 9.86
N LYS A 188 -12.50 17.05 10.35
CA LYS A 188 -13.82 16.48 10.13
C LYS A 188 -14.88 17.32 10.84
N VAL A 189 -15.81 17.90 10.07
CA VAL A 189 -16.95 18.62 10.65
C VAL A 189 -17.93 17.61 11.25
N GLU A 190 -18.06 17.62 12.57
CA GLU A 190 -19.05 16.82 13.26
C GLU A 190 -20.46 17.37 13.01
N LYS A 191 -21.32 16.53 12.46
CA LYS A 191 -22.72 16.88 12.21
C LYS A 191 -23.59 15.81 12.84
N PRO A 192 -24.72 16.19 13.48
CA PRO A 192 -25.69 15.22 13.94
C PRO A 192 -26.17 14.36 12.77
N SER A 193 -26.59 13.14 13.09
CA SER A 193 -26.98 12.14 12.08
C SER A 193 -27.99 12.70 11.08
N ARG A 194 -27.97 12.18 9.85
CA ARG A 194 -28.89 12.64 8.78
C ARG A 194 -30.35 12.54 9.22
N LYS A 195 -30.69 11.52 10.02
CA LYS A 195 -32.02 11.33 10.62
C LYS A 195 -32.38 12.47 11.57
N LEU A 196 -31.54 12.75 12.57
CA LEU A 196 -31.76 13.84 13.54
C LEU A 196 -31.91 15.21 12.87
N ARG A 197 -31.11 15.48 11.82
CA ARG A 197 -31.22 16.72 11.03
C ARG A 197 -32.55 16.84 10.30
N LYS A 198 -33.04 15.73 9.72
CA LYS A 198 -34.34 15.70 9.02
C LYS A 198 -35.50 15.86 10.01
N GLU A 199 -35.43 15.19 11.16
CA GLU A 199 -36.44 15.32 12.22
C GLU A 199 -36.50 16.76 12.75
N ARG A 200 -35.35 17.36 13.08
CA ARG A 200 -35.26 18.78 13.50
C ARG A 200 -35.81 19.73 12.43
N LYS A 201 -35.52 19.49 11.15
CA LYS A 201 -36.09 20.26 10.03
C LYS A 201 -37.61 20.14 9.98
N ASN A 202 -38.15 18.93 10.10
CA ASN A 202 -39.59 18.69 10.04
C ASN A 202 -40.33 19.30 11.25
N ARG A 203 -39.74 19.26 12.45
CA ARG A 203 -40.26 19.99 13.63
C ARG A 203 -40.24 21.50 13.40
N GLY A 204 -39.12 22.03 12.89
CA GLY A 204 -38.97 23.45 12.60
C GLY A 204 -39.92 24.01 11.53
N LYS A 205 -40.48 23.17 10.66
CA LYS A 205 -41.54 23.58 9.71
C LYS A 205 -42.88 23.89 10.39
N LYS A 206 -43.14 23.35 11.59
CA LYS A 206 -44.40 23.52 12.32
C LYS A 206 -44.49 24.83 13.12
N VAL A 207 -43.37 25.52 13.31
CA VAL A 207 -43.25 26.74 14.12
C VAL A 207 -42.78 27.93 13.27
N ARG A 208 -43.10 29.17 13.67
CA ARG A 208 -42.75 30.42 12.96
C ARG A 208 -41.96 31.39 13.86
N GLY A 209 -41.20 32.29 13.23
CA GLY A 209 -40.45 33.34 13.93
C GLY A 209 -39.45 32.79 14.96
N THR A 210 -39.32 33.50 16.07
CA THR A 210 -38.43 33.15 17.20
C THR A 210 -38.77 31.79 17.84
N LYS A 211 -40.01 31.28 17.66
CA LYS A 211 -40.39 29.93 18.11
C LYS A 211 -39.64 28.80 17.37
N LYS A 212 -38.93 29.08 16.27
CA LYS A 212 -37.98 28.12 15.64
C LYS A 212 -36.66 27.98 16.40
N ALA A 213 -36.25 29.02 17.10
CA ALA A 213 -34.98 29.08 17.84
C ALA A 213 -35.10 28.47 19.24
N GLY A 214 -36.29 28.53 19.84
CA GLY A 214 -36.64 27.79 21.04
C GLY A 214 -36.67 26.30 20.71
N GLY A 215 -35.51 25.64 20.83
CA GLY A 215 -35.40 24.18 20.74
C GLY A 215 -36.45 23.50 21.61
N ASP A 216 -36.86 22.30 21.20
CA ASP A 216 -37.85 21.46 21.88
C ASP A 216 -37.74 21.58 23.41
N LYS A 217 -38.60 22.39 24.04
CA LYS A 217 -38.87 22.24 25.46
C LYS A 217 -39.56 20.89 25.57
N LYS A 218 -38.83 19.87 26.04
CA LYS A 218 -39.43 18.59 26.45
C LYS A 218 -40.61 18.92 27.36
N LYS A 219 -41.81 18.54 26.92
CA LYS A 219 -42.92 18.28 27.83
C LYS A 219 -42.63 16.96 28.54
#